data_AF-A0A1R4FTJ8-F1
#
_entry.id   AF-A0A1R4FTJ8-F1
#
_cell.length_a   1.000
_cell.length_b   1.000
_cell.length_c   1.000
_cell.angle_alpha   90.00
_cell.angle_beta   90.00
_cell.angle_gamma   90.00
#
_symmetry.space_group_name_H-M   'P 1'
#
loop_
_entity.id
_entity.type
_entity.pdbx_description
1 polymer ?
#
loop_
_entity_poly.entity_id
_entity_poly.type
_entity_poly.pdbx_seq_one_letter_code
_entity_poly.pdbx_strand_id
1 'polypeptide(L)'
;MRRSTTPRPDGAVQGTRRAVVALALVSAGALTACSSLGDDLPGQGAPQIPDLDLPQAPDPDHTDPHGHGEIPTETGPTTEGNPYSGETPSDWPNQAPVDDGVVTIGVLDGWAEGEAVTELWAGVLDEAGYDVDIQRVADPTALYFALENGDVDLFLDAWVPNQQDMIDYAPTAVDLGAWLDEAPLTIAVNEDAPVTSIPELAEHGEEFGNEIIGIEPGSGLNRAVRDDVLPAYGLDDIELIDASTPEMLDRLEEAIDAGENIAVALWQPNAVYADLPLRDLEDPDGAFGETDSIHVFSSEDFQEYNPEVTNALEDFTMSLEQIDSLLSSIEDARDPAAGVEAWSEENADYVDGLFTER
;
A
#
# COMPACT_ATOMS: atom_id res chain seq x y z
N MET A 1 -61.29 -2.24 -53.60
CA MET A 1 -62.07 -2.68 -52.41
C MET A 1 -61.06 -2.93 -51.29
N ARG A 2 -60.95 -2.02 -50.29
CA ARG A 2 -61.16 -2.23 -48.82
C ARG A 2 -60.60 -3.59 -48.31
N ARG A 3 -59.74 -3.72 -47.29
CA ARG A 3 -59.46 -3.00 -46.01
C ARG A 3 -57.98 -3.30 -45.64
N SER A 4 -57.09 -2.38 -45.24
CA SER A 4 -56.88 -1.74 -43.92
C SER A 4 -57.08 -2.63 -42.69
N THR A 5 -55.95 -3.06 -42.09
CA THR A 5 -55.77 -3.36 -40.67
C THR A 5 -54.29 -3.15 -40.31
N THR A 6 -54.05 -2.14 -39.49
CA THR A 6 -52.79 -1.84 -38.78
C THR A 6 -52.73 -2.64 -37.47
N PRO A 7 -51.56 -3.02 -36.96
CA PRO A 7 -51.32 -3.14 -35.53
C PRO A 7 -50.44 -1.98 -35.01
N ARG A 8 -50.82 -1.50 -33.83
CA ARG A 8 -50.20 -0.43 -33.03
C ARG A 8 -48.87 -0.93 -32.40
N PRO A 9 -47.95 -0.01 -32.01
CA PRO A 9 -46.74 -0.35 -31.28
C PRO A 9 -46.96 -0.24 -29.76
N ASP A 10 -46.59 -1.28 -29.02
CA ASP A 10 -46.43 -1.32 -27.56
C ASP A 10 -45.05 -1.94 -27.32
N GLY A 11 -44.13 -1.45 -26.49
CA GLY A 11 -44.07 -0.30 -25.63
C GLY A 11 -42.60 -0.05 -25.29
N ALA A 12 -42.26 1.20 -25.02
CA ALA A 12 -40.95 1.59 -24.52
C ALA A 12 -40.78 1.06 -23.08
N VAL A 13 -39.72 0.30 -22.82
CA VAL A 13 -39.23 0.05 -21.46
C VAL A 13 -38.14 1.09 -21.21
N GLN A 14 -38.47 2.06 -20.36
CA GLN A 14 -37.49 2.95 -19.75
C GLN A 14 -36.56 2.10 -18.88
N GLY A 15 -35.30 1.98 -19.28
CA GLY A 15 -34.24 1.49 -18.41
C GLY A 15 -33.94 2.55 -17.36
N THR A 16 -34.34 2.29 -16.13
CA THR A 16 -33.99 3.08 -14.96
C THR A 16 -32.49 2.92 -14.69
N ARG A 17 -31.69 3.93 -15.04
CA ARG A 17 -30.32 4.07 -14.53
C ARG A 17 -30.40 4.18 -13.01
N ARG A 18 -29.88 3.20 -12.28
CA ARG A 18 -29.58 3.36 -10.86
C ARG A 18 -28.26 4.11 -10.77
N ALA A 19 -28.34 5.42 -10.52
CA ALA A 19 -27.24 6.17 -9.95
C ALA A 19 -27.08 5.72 -8.50
N VAL A 20 -25.93 5.14 -8.16
CA VAL A 20 -25.49 5.05 -6.77
C VAL A 20 -24.89 6.41 -6.45
N VAL A 21 -25.62 7.19 -5.67
CA VAL A 21 -25.15 8.45 -5.10
C VAL A 21 -24.48 8.07 -3.79
N ALA A 22 -23.15 8.11 -3.74
CA ALA A 22 -22.41 8.10 -2.48
C ALA A 22 -22.72 9.40 -1.73
N LEU A 23 -23.33 9.26 -0.55
CA LEU A 23 -23.72 10.37 0.31
C LEU A 23 -22.52 10.77 1.17
N ALA A 24 -21.73 11.75 0.71
CA ALA A 24 -20.74 12.43 1.55
C ALA A 24 -21.46 13.23 2.65
N LEU A 25 -21.29 12.82 3.91
CA LEU A 25 -21.70 13.59 5.08
C LEU A 25 -20.58 14.58 5.44
N VAL A 26 -20.65 15.78 4.88
CA VAL A 26 -19.90 16.94 5.37
C VAL A 26 -20.70 17.58 6.51
N SER A 27 -20.23 17.42 7.74
CA SER A 27 -20.69 18.22 8.88
C SER A 27 -19.81 19.48 9.02
N ALA A 28 -20.18 20.53 8.29
CA ALA A 28 -19.71 21.88 8.56
C ALA A 28 -20.52 22.50 9.72
N GLY A 29 -19.88 22.69 10.86
CA GLY A 29 -20.40 23.45 11.99
C GLY A 29 -19.50 24.63 12.31
N ALA A 30 -19.75 25.78 11.67
CA ALA A 30 -19.10 27.04 12.01
C ALA A 30 -19.60 27.58 13.36
N LEU A 31 -18.68 27.94 14.25
CA LEU A 31 -18.94 28.88 15.34
C LEU A 31 -17.68 29.73 15.59
N THR A 32 -17.74 30.96 15.09
CA THR A 32 -16.74 32.00 15.29
C THR A 32 -16.93 32.69 16.65
N ALA A 33 -15.81 32.77 17.36
CA ALA A 33 -15.36 33.78 18.33
C ALA A 33 -16.09 33.97 19.67
N CYS A 34 -15.33 33.75 20.75
CA CYS A 34 -15.20 34.76 21.81
C CYS A 34 -13.81 34.67 22.47
N SER A 35 -13.14 35.81 22.56
CA SER A 35 -11.79 36.00 23.07
C SER A 35 -11.71 36.04 24.60
N SER A 36 -10.48 35.77 25.11
CA SER A 36 -9.90 36.20 26.39
C SER A 36 -10.11 35.34 27.65
N LEU A 37 -9.06 35.36 28.50
CA LEU A 37 -8.80 34.67 29.78
C LEU A 37 -8.18 33.27 29.60
N GLY A 38 -6.95 32.95 30.03
CA GLY A 38 -6.10 33.53 31.07
C GLY A 38 -5.88 32.48 32.17
N ASP A 39 -4.69 31.87 32.14
CA ASP A 39 -3.95 31.13 33.18
C ASP A 39 -4.59 30.01 34.04
N ASP A 40 -3.71 29.02 34.32
CA ASP A 40 -3.73 28.00 35.38
C ASP A 40 -4.66 26.78 35.25
N LEU A 41 -4.10 25.63 34.82
CA LEU A 41 -4.28 24.34 35.52
C LEU A 41 -3.08 23.38 35.33
N PRO A 42 -2.74 22.55 36.34
CA PRO A 42 -1.46 21.87 36.47
C PRO A 42 -1.42 20.47 35.83
N GLY A 43 -0.19 20.00 35.61
CA GLY A 43 0.14 18.76 34.91
C GLY A 43 -0.60 17.50 35.37
N GLN A 44 -0.94 16.69 34.38
CA GLN A 44 -1.28 15.28 34.55
C GLN A 44 -0.38 14.49 33.62
N GLY A 45 0.33 13.52 34.20
CA GLY A 45 1.28 12.66 33.50
C GLY A 45 0.59 11.76 32.47
N ALA A 46 1.38 11.36 31.48
CA ALA A 46 0.98 10.41 30.45
C ALA A 46 0.47 9.09 31.08
N PRO A 47 -0.58 8.47 30.51
CA PRO A 47 -1.02 7.15 30.93
C PRO A 47 0.06 6.12 30.58
N GLN A 48 0.45 5.32 31.57
CA GLN A 48 1.33 4.17 31.38
C GLN A 48 0.55 3.05 30.69
N ILE A 49 1.06 2.57 29.56
CA ILE A 49 0.58 1.38 28.87
C ILE A 49 0.96 0.15 29.72
N PRO A 50 0.03 -0.77 30.04
CA PRO A 50 0.39 -1.99 30.76
C PRO A 50 1.16 -2.95 29.85
N ASP A 51 2.23 -3.53 30.37
CA ASP A 51 3.01 -4.59 29.72
C ASP A 51 2.09 -5.72 29.23
N LEU A 52 2.10 -5.96 27.92
CA LEU A 52 1.46 -7.13 27.32
C LEU A 52 2.37 -8.34 27.56
N ASP A 53 1.85 -9.32 28.31
CA ASP A 53 2.50 -10.59 28.61
C ASP A 53 2.45 -11.47 27.34
N LEU A 54 3.47 -11.37 26.50
CA LEU A 54 3.61 -12.18 25.30
C LEU A 54 3.86 -13.65 25.69
N PRO A 55 3.15 -14.62 25.08
CA PRO A 55 3.33 -16.02 25.38
C PRO A 55 4.76 -16.47 25.03
N GLN A 56 5.42 -17.11 25.99
CA GLN A 56 6.73 -17.72 25.80
C GLN A 56 6.62 -18.88 24.79
N ALA A 57 7.59 -18.98 23.88
CA ALA A 57 7.71 -20.06 22.92
C ALA A 57 7.73 -21.45 23.61
N PRO A 58 7.13 -22.49 23.02
CA PRO A 58 7.10 -23.82 23.62
C PRO A 58 8.49 -24.47 23.65
N ASP A 59 8.78 -25.13 24.77
CA ASP A 59 10.00 -25.88 25.06
C ASP A 59 10.19 -27.04 24.05
N PRO A 60 11.34 -27.14 23.35
CA PRO A 60 11.55 -28.12 22.29
C PRO A 60 11.73 -29.57 22.75
N ASP A 61 11.62 -29.91 24.04
CA ASP A 61 11.94 -31.26 24.54
C ASP A 61 10.79 -32.01 25.25
N HIS A 62 9.55 -31.82 24.81
CA HIS A 62 8.43 -32.66 25.28
C HIS A 62 8.00 -33.69 24.24
N THR A 63 8.49 -34.92 24.40
CA THR A 63 7.96 -36.11 23.72
C THR A 63 6.88 -36.75 24.60
N ASP A 64 5.70 -37.03 24.04
CA ASP A 64 4.72 -37.97 24.62
C ASP A 64 4.20 -38.92 23.52
N PRO A 65 4.33 -40.25 23.67
CA PRO A 65 3.87 -41.21 22.69
C PRO A 65 2.45 -41.72 22.98
N HIS A 66 1.79 -42.18 21.90
CA HIS A 66 0.60 -43.05 21.84
C HIS A 66 -0.77 -42.41 21.57
N GLY A 67 -1.39 -42.86 20.47
CA GLY A 67 -2.73 -43.45 20.56
C GLY A 67 -3.80 -42.89 19.63
N HIS A 68 -4.12 -43.64 18.57
CA HIS A 68 -5.25 -43.49 17.67
C HIS A 68 -6.62 -43.33 18.37
N GLY A 69 -7.52 -42.55 17.75
CA GLY A 69 -8.95 -42.57 18.02
C GLY A 69 -9.78 -41.83 16.96
N GLU A 70 -10.31 -42.57 15.98
CA GLU A 70 -11.40 -42.16 15.09
C GLU A 70 -12.73 -42.06 15.86
N ILE A 71 -13.61 -41.07 15.60
CA ILE A 71 -15.09 -41.21 15.59
C ILE A 71 -15.74 -40.05 14.75
N PRO A 72 -17.06 -40.01 14.40
CA PRO A 72 -17.62 -40.39 13.09
C PRO A 72 -18.57 -39.33 12.44
N THR A 73 -19.13 -39.70 11.28
CA THR A 73 -20.16 -39.01 10.48
C THR A 73 -21.58 -39.05 11.07
N GLU A 74 -22.35 -37.96 10.91
CA GLU A 74 -23.83 -37.93 11.01
C GLU A 74 -24.46 -36.93 10.01
N THR A 75 -25.74 -37.12 9.73
CA THR A 75 -26.48 -36.79 8.49
C THR A 75 -27.61 -35.74 8.63
N GLY A 76 -27.72 -34.82 7.65
CA GLY A 76 -28.95 -34.21 7.06
C GLY A 76 -29.67 -33.05 7.80
N PRO A 77 -30.71 -32.37 7.23
CA PRO A 77 -31.27 -32.41 5.87
C PRO A 77 -31.76 -31.05 5.23
N THR A 78 -32.13 -31.13 3.94
CA THR A 78 -33.20 -30.41 3.16
C THR A 78 -33.11 -28.95 2.68
N THR A 79 -33.37 -28.85 1.38
CA THR A 79 -33.59 -27.73 0.46
C THR A 79 -34.94 -27.03 0.60
N GLU A 80 -34.96 -25.70 0.45
CA GLU A 80 -36.09 -24.92 -0.13
C GLU A 80 -35.53 -23.89 -1.14
N GLY A 81 -36.12 -23.84 -2.33
CA GLY A 81 -35.56 -23.20 -3.52
C GLY A 81 -35.87 -21.70 -3.69
N ASN A 82 -34.98 -21.01 -4.40
CA ASN A 82 -35.13 -19.62 -4.84
C ASN A 82 -35.64 -19.54 -6.31
N PRO A 83 -36.73 -18.79 -6.61
CA PRO A 83 -37.44 -18.82 -7.89
C PRO A 83 -37.00 -17.73 -8.90
N TYR A 84 -35.72 -17.63 -9.23
CA TYR A 84 -35.25 -16.80 -10.35
C TYR A 84 -34.47 -17.64 -11.34
N SER A 85 -35.18 -18.14 -12.36
CA SER A 85 -34.60 -18.71 -13.57
C SER A 85 -34.74 -17.68 -14.68
N GLY A 86 -33.61 -17.17 -15.14
CA GLY A 86 -33.46 -16.25 -16.26
C GLY A 86 -32.07 -16.43 -16.85
N GLU A 87 -32.03 -17.24 -17.89
CA GLU A 87 -30.95 -17.62 -18.83
C GLU A 87 -29.63 -16.82 -18.78
N THR A 88 -28.55 -17.47 -18.33
CA THR A 88 -27.15 -17.07 -18.54
C THR A 88 -26.65 -17.55 -19.91
N PRO A 89 -25.90 -16.74 -20.66
CA PRO A 89 -25.08 -17.23 -21.77
C PRO A 89 -24.04 -18.22 -21.25
N SER A 90 -24.15 -19.46 -21.72
CA SER A 90 -23.31 -20.59 -21.38
C SER A 90 -21.99 -20.55 -22.16
N ASP A 91 -20.87 -20.39 -21.46
CA ASP A 91 -19.61 -21.14 -21.62
C ASP A 91 -18.56 -20.56 -20.64
N TRP A 92 -18.60 -20.94 -19.36
CA TRP A 92 -17.49 -20.77 -18.40
C TRP A 92 -17.52 -21.91 -17.36
N PRO A 93 -16.40 -22.62 -17.10
CA PRO A 93 -16.35 -23.63 -16.04
C PRO A 93 -16.30 -22.96 -14.66
N ASN A 94 -17.36 -23.18 -13.90
CA ASN A 94 -17.54 -22.73 -12.52
C ASN A 94 -16.54 -23.40 -11.55
N GLN A 95 -15.75 -22.60 -10.84
CA GLN A 95 -15.32 -22.82 -9.45
C GLN A 95 -14.75 -21.50 -8.90
N ALA A 96 -15.56 -20.77 -8.13
CA ALA A 96 -15.08 -19.69 -7.28
C ALA A 96 -14.33 -20.26 -6.05
N PRO A 97 -13.38 -19.53 -5.45
CA PRO A 97 -12.60 -20.00 -4.31
C PRO A 97 -13.36 -20.01 -2.98
N VAL A 98 -12.74 -20.63 -1.98
CA VAL A 98 -13.27 -20.90 -0.63
C VAL A 98 -12.84 -19.79 0.34
N ASP A 99 -13.36 -18.58 0.18
CA ASP A 99 -13.70 -17.59 1.24
C ASP A 99 -14.30 -16.37 0.54
N ASP A 100 -15.63 -16.20 0.64
CA ASP A 100 -16.51 -15.11 0.12
C ASP A 100 -16.28 -14.45 -1.26
N GLY A 101 -15.22 -14.74 -2.02
CA GLY A 101 -14.86 -14.15 -3.31
C GLY A 101 -14.10 -12.82 -3.25
N VAL A 102 -13.65 -12.39 -2.06
CA VAL A 102 -12.97 -11.09 -1.86
C VAL A 102 -11.46 -11.29 -1.76
N VAL A 103 -10.69 -10.54 -2.56
CA VAL A 103 -9.23 -10.45 -2.46
C VAL A 103 -8.87 -9.25 -1.59
N THR A 104 -8.16 -9.47 -0.50
CA THR A 104 -7.76 -8.42 0.43
C THR A 104 -6.33 -7.96 0.16
N ILE A 105 -6.13 -6.70 -0.20
CA ILE A 105 -4.80 -6.14 -0.47
C ILE A 105 -4.42 -5.16 0.62
N GLY A 106 -3.29 -5.41 1.27
CA GLY A 106 -2.69 -4.48 2.20
C GLY A 106 -1.86 -3.42 1.48
N VAL A 107 -1.98 -2.17 1.92
CA VAL A 107 -1.25 -1.03 1.35
C VAL A 107 -0.77 -0.08 2.44
N LEU A 108 0.41 0.51 2.24
CA LEU A 108 1.00 1.48 3.17
C LEU A 108 0.52 2.90 2.87
N ASP A 109 0.04 3.59 3.91
CA ASP A 109 -0.52 4.94 3.79
C ASP A 109 0.58 5.97 3.50
N GLY A 110 0.46 6.67 2.37
CA GLY A 110 1.40 7.72 1.93
C GLY A 110 2.54 7.22 1.04
N TRP A 111 2.65 5.92 0.77
CA TRP A 111 3.65 5.36 -0.15
C TRP A 111 3.04 5.32 -1.55
N ALA A 112 3.17 6.44 -2.27
CA ALA A 112 2.39 6.74 -3.47
C ALA A 112 2.53 5.68 -4.57
N GLU A 113 3.72 5.11 -4.77
CA GLU A 113 3.97 4.04 -5.73
C GLU A 113 3.26 2.73 -5.36
N GLY A 114 3.30 2.34 -4.08
CA GLY A 114 2.59 1.18 -3.56
C GLY A 114 1.07 1.34 -3.66
N GLU A 115 0.56 2.53 -3.33
CA GLU A 115 -0.84 2.89 -3.53
C GLU A 115 -1.25 2.83 -5.01
N ALA A 116 -0.45 3.40 -5.90
CA ALA A 116 -0.72 3.41 -7.34
C ALA A 116 -0.79 1.98 -7.92
N VAL A 117 0.17 1.12 -7.56
CA VAL A 117 0.20 -0.28 -8.02
C VAL A 117 -0.96 -1.08 -7.43
N THR A 118 -1.31 -0.84 -6.17
CA THR A 118 -2.45 -1.51 -5.51
C THR A 118 -3.77 -1.14 -6.17
N GLU A 119 -4.00 0.14 -6.45
CA GLU A 119 -5.21 0.60 -7.13
C GLU A 119 -5.25 0.12 -8.59
N LEU A 120 -4.11 0.04 -9.29
CA LEU A 120 -4.01 -0.58 -10.62
C LEU A 120 -4.45 -2.04 -10.59
N TRP A 121 -3.90 -2.84 -9.67
CA TRP A 121 -4.27 -4.25 -9.54
C TRP A 121 -5.70 -4.44 -9.05
N ALA A 122 -6.22 -3.56 -8.21
CA ALA A 122 -7.62 -3.59 -7.81
C ALA A 122 -8.55 -3.40 -9.03
N GLY A 123 -8.22 -2.48 -9.95
CA GLY A 123 -8.95 -2.32 -11.21
C GLY A 123 -8.86 -3.55 -12.12
N VAL A 124 -7.66 -4.11 -12.30
CA VAL A 124 -7.44 -5.33 -13.08
C VAL A 124 -8.25 -6.51 -12.54
N LEU A 125 -8.29 -6.68 -11.22
CA LEU A 125 -9.02 -7.76 -10.56
C LEU A 125 -10.54 -7.54 -10.59
N ASP A 126 -11.04 -6.31 -10.44
CA ASP A 126 -12.46 -5.97 -10.60
C ASP A 126 -12.95 -6.29 -12.02
N GLU A 127 -12.17 -5.95 -13.05
CA GLU A 127 -12.48 -6.30 -14.44
C GLU A 127 -12.48 -7.82 -14.68
N ALA A 128 -11.61 -8.56 -13.98
CA ALA A 128 -11.58 -10.02 -13.99
C ALA A 128 -12.72 -10.67 -13.16
N GLY A 129 -13.49 -9.88 -12.41
CA GLY A 129 -14.67 -10.31 -11.66
C GLY A 129 -14.42 -10.69 -10.20
N TYR A 130 -13.29 -10.28 -9.63
CA TYR A 130 -13.01 -10.38 -8.20
C TYR A 130 -13.53 -9.15 -7.46
N ASP A 131 -14.06 -9.34 -6.25
CA ASP A 131 -14.27 -8.22 -5.33
C ASP A 131 -12.93 -7.94 -4.63
N VAL A 132 -12.51 -6.67 -4.53
CA VAL A 132 -11.24 -6.29 -3.89
C VAL A 132 -11.49 -5.42 -2.66
N ASP A 133 -10.86 -5.75 -1.54
CA ASP A 133 -10.85 -4.93 -0.31
C ASP A 133 -9.43 -4.42 -0.05
N ILE A 134 -9.24 -3.10 -0.13
CA ILE A 134 -7.94 -2.46 0.13
C ILE A 134 -7.87 -2.04 1.60
N GLN A 135 -6.97 -2.67 2.35
CA GLN A 135 -6.71 -2.35 3.75
C GLN A 135 -5.48 -1.44 3.88
N ARG A 136 -5.73 -0.18 4.26
CA ARG A 136 -4.68 0.80 4.54
C ARG A 136 -4.07 0.55 5.91
N VAL A 137 -2.75 0.42 5.94
CA VAL A 137 -1.94 0.13 7.13
C VAL A 137 -0.86 1.20 7.24
N ALA A 138 -0.60 1.69 8.44
CA ALA A 138 0.41 2.74 8.65
C ALA A 138 1.80 2.17 9.03
N ASP A 139 1.89 0.89 9.37
CA ASP A 139 3.11 0.27 9.86
C ASP A 139 3.46 -0.97 9.00
N PRO A 140 4.64 -1.01 8.35
CA PRO A 140 5.02 -2.11 7.49
C PRO A 140 5.17 -3.43 8.24
N THR A 141 5.63 -3.41 9.50
CA THR A 141 5.74 -4.64 10.30
C THR A 141 4.37 -5.23 10.62
N ALA A 142 3.38 -4.39 10.93
CA ALA A 142 2.00 -4.81 11.13
C ALA A 142 1.40 -5.45 9.87
N LEU A 143 1.80 -4.98 8.69
CA LEU A 143 1.33 -5.54 7.43
C LEU A 143 1.92 -6.93 7.15
N TYR A 144 3.21 -7.15 7.44
CA TYR A 144 3.78 -8.50 7.41
C TYR A 144 3.11 -9.45 8.40
N PHE A 145 2.78 -8.98 9.62
CA PHE A 145 1.97 -9.79 10.55
C PHE A 145 0.57 -10.10 10.00
N ALA A 146 -0.06 -9.18 9.28
CA ALA A 146 -1.36 -9.42 8.66
C ALA A 146 -1.26 -10.48 7.54
N LEU A 147 -0.20 -10.47 6.74
CA LEU A 147 0.08 -11.51 5.74
C LEU A 147 0.27 -12.90 6.39
N GLU A 148 1.10 -12.97 7.43
CA GLU A 148 1.37 -14.23 8.17
C GLU A 148 0.08 -14.82 8.76
N ASN A 149 -0.81 -13.97 9.28
CA ASN A 149 -2.07 -14.41 9.87
C ASN A 149 -3.18 -14.68 8.83
N GLY A 150 -2.96 -14.32 7.56
CA GLY A 150 -3.98 -14.36 6.51
C GLY A 150 -5.10 -13.31 6.67
N ASP A 151 -4.84 -12.22 7.41
CA ASP A 151 -5.77 -11.09 7.54
C ASP A 151 -5.79 -10.22 6.27
N VAL A 152 -4.70 -10.26 5.48
CA VAL A 152 -4.61 -9.73 4.11
C VAL A 152 -4.03 -10.82 3.21
N ASP A 153 -4.47 -10.85 1.94
CA ASP A 153 -4.03 -11.83 0.97
C ASP A 153 -2.73 -11.43 0.26
N LEU A 154 -2.60 -10.14 -0.03
CA LEU A 154 -1.54 -9.59 -0.87
C LEU A 154 -0.94 -8.31 -0.27
N PHE A 155 0.35 -8.13 -0.51
CA PHE A 155 1.08 -6.87 -0.29
C PHE A 155 1.99 -6.66 -1.50
N LEU A 156 1.78 -5.57 -2.24
CA LEU A 156 2.46 -5.35 -3.53
C LEU A 156 3.68 -4.44 -3.40
N ASP A 157 4.07 -4.04 -2.18
CA ASP A 157 5.04 -2.96 -1.98
C ASP A 157 6.10 -3.35 -0.94
N ALA A 158 6.62 -4.58 -1.05
CA ALA A 158 7.67 -5.10 -0.18
C ALA A 158 9.06 -4.69 -0.71
N TRP A 159 9.78 -3.86 0.05
CA TRP A 159 11.10 -3.34 -0.33
C TRP A 159 12.22 -4.25 0.18
N VAL A 160 12.95 -4.92 -0.71
CA VAL A 160 13.96 -5.92 -0.38
C VAL A 160 15.33 -5.47 -0.91
N PRO A 161 16.43 -5.51 -0.12
CA PRO A 161 16.56 -6.17 1.19
C PRO A 161 16.24 -5.34 2.43
N ASN A 162 15.96 -4.03 2.35
CA ASN A 162 15.84 -3.19 3.56
C ASN A 162 14.64 -3.52 4.48
N GLN A 163 13.68 -4.32 4.04
CA GLN A 163 12.59 -4.86 4.89
C GLN A 163 12.79 -6.31 5.32
N GLN A 164 13.94 -6.95 5.05
CA GLN A 164 14.15 -8.39 5.31
C GLN A 164 13.89 -8.80 6.76
N ASP A 165 14.27 -7.97 7.72
CA ASP A 165 14.01 -8.22 9.15
C ASP A 165 12.52 -8.16 9.51
N MET A 166 11.72 -7.39 8.76
CA MET A 166 10.26 -7.38 8.91
C MET A 166 9.63 -8.62 8.27
N ILE A 167 10.13 -9.01 7.09
CA ILE A 167 9.73 -10.24 6.39
C ILE A 167 9.98 -11.47 7.25
N ASP A 168 11.05 -11.49 8.06
CA ASP A 168 11.36 -12.59 8.98
C ASP A 168 10.27 -12.82 10.06
N TYR A 169 9.37 -11.86 10.30
CA TYR A 169 8.20 -12.04 11.16
C TYR A 169 7.01 -12.73 10.45
N ALA A 170 7.08 -12.88 9.13
CA ALA A 170 6.08 -13.55 8.29
C ALA A 170 6.70 -14.73 7.52
N PRO A 171 7.23 -15.75 8.21
CA PRO A 171 7.98 -16.84 7.58
C PRO A 171 7.16 -17.73 6.64
N THR A 172 5.81 -17.67 6.69
CA THR A 172 4.96 -18.41 5.74
C THR A 172 4.48 -17.57 4.57
N ALA A 173 4.65 -16.24 4.62
CA ALA A 173 4.37 -15.36 3.49
C ALA A 173 5.26 -15.75 2.30
N VAL A 174 4.69 -15.68 1.10
CA VAL A 174 5.36 -16.12 -0.12
C VAL A 174 5.67 -14.93 -1.00
N ASP A 175 6.96 -14.75 -1.28
CA ASP A 175 7.47 -13.81 -2.28
C ASP A 175 7.11 -14.32 -3.69
N LEU A 176 6.27 -13.57 -4.41
CA LEU A 176 5.87 -13.84 -5.78
C LEU A 176 6.84 -13.21 -6.80
N GLY A 177 7.81 -12.41 -6.34
CA GLY A 177 8.84 -11.81 -7.16
C GLY A 177 8.79 -10.29 -7.22
N ALA A 178 9.86 -9.72 -7.79
CA ALA A 178 10.01 -8.28 -7.98
C ALA A 178 9.21 -7.80 -9.19
N TRP A 179 8.37 -6.78 -8.98
CA TRP A 179 7.76 -6.06 -10.09
C TRP A 179 8.58 -4.84 -10.51
N LEU A 180 9.44 -4.32 -9.62
CA LEU A 180 10.41 -3.27 -9.92
C LEU A 180 11.81 -3.67 -9.45
N ASP A 181 12.78 -3.70 -10.36
CA ASP A 181 14.13 -4.19 -10.10
C ASP A 181 15.06 -3.18 -9.39
N GLU A 182 14.82 -1.87 -9.53
CA GLU A 182 15.69 -0.82 -8.99
C GLU A 182 14.84 0.26 -8.30
N ALA A 183 14.95 0.32 -6.98
CA ALA A 183 14.23 1.24 -6.11
C ALA A 183 15.19 1.81 -5.04
N PRO A 184 15.97 2.86 -5.35
CA PRO A 184 16.99 3.36 -4.44
C PRO A 184 16.39 4.14 -3.27
N LEU A 185 16.95 3.91 -2.08
CA LEU A 185 16.76 4.73 -0.88
C LEU A 185 17.77 5.88 -0.87
N THR A 186 17.39 7.03 -0.30
CA THR A 186 18.24 8.22 -0.30
C THR A 186 17.97 9.15 0.89
N ILE A 187 18.90 10.08 1.11
CA ILE A 187 18.62 11.34 1.80
C ILE A 187 18.47 12.42 0.73
N ALA A 188 17.31 13.07 0.69
CA ALA A 188 17.03 14.16 -0.22
C ALA A 188 17.08 15.51 0.51
N VAL A 189 17.50 16.55 -0.21
CA VAL A 189 17.50 17.95 0.24
C VAL A 189 16.84 18.84 -0.81
N ASN A 190 16.50 20.07 -0.45
CA ASN A 190 16.13 21.10 -1.43
C ASN A 190 17.26 21.31 -2.47
N GLU A 191 16.90 21.52 -3.74
CA GLU A 191 17.87 21.59 -4.86
C GLU A 191 18.97 22.65 -4.65
N ASP A 192 18.67 23.77 -3.98
CA ASP A 192 19.61 24.85 -3.74
C ASP A 192 20.39 24.74 -2.41
N ALA A 193 20.23 23.62 -1.68
CA ALA A 193 20.98 23.31 -0.48
C ALA A 193 22.51 23.36 -0.71
N PRO A 194 23.30 23.71 0.33
CA PRO A 194 24.76 23.87 0.23
C PRO A 194 25.53 22.55 0.13
N VAL A 195 24.84 21.42 0.10
CA VAL A 195 25.42 20.06 0.09
C VAL A 195 24.97 19.26 -1.13
N THR A 196 25.78 18.27 -1.47
CA THR A 196 25.59 17.34 -2.59
C THR A 196 25.88 15.90 -2.20
N SER A 197 26.44 15.64 -1.02
CA SER A 197 26.76 14.29 -0.54
C SER A 197 26.48 14.16 0.96
N ILE A 198 26.09 12.97 1.42
CA ILE A 198 25.72 12.68 2.81
C ILE A 198 26.81 13.09 3.84
N PRO A 199 28.12 12.84 3.61
CA PRO A 199 29.17 13.24 4.55
C PRO A 199 29.21 14.75 4.81
N GLU A 200 28.76 15.59 3.87
CA GLU A 200 28.78 17.05 4.01
C GLU A 200 27.80 17.53 5.10
N LEU A 201 26.79 16.71 5.44
CA LEU A 201 25.89 17.00 6.56
C LEU A 201 26.63 17.12 7.90
N ALA A 202 27.79 16.47 8.07
CA ALA A 202 28.59 16.60 9.29
C ALA A 202 29.08 18.04 9.52
N GLU A 203 29.36 18.79 8.44
CA GLU A 203 29.84 20.17 8.50
C GLU A 203 28.70 21.19 8.41
N HIS A 204 27.57 20.79 7.82
CA HIS A 204 26.42 21.65 7.53
C HIS A 204 25.18 21.37 8.38
N GLY A 205 25.24 20.45 9.35
CA GLY A 205 24.08 19.99 10.13
C GLY A 205 23.26 21.14 10.74
N GLU A 206 23.89 22.18 11.29
CA GLU A 206 23.18 23.33 11.86
C GLU A 206 22.28 24.06 10.83
N GLU A 207 22.63 24.02 9.54
CA GLU A 207 21.82 24.61 8.46
C GLU A 207 20.54 23.82 8.21
N PHE A 208 20.50 22.54 8.61
CA PHE A 208 19.36 21.63 8.55
C PHE A 208 18.72 21.41 9.93
N GLY A 209 19.04 22.24 10.92
CA GLY A 209 18.55 22.07 12.29
C GLY A 209 19.18 20.91 13.06
N ASN A 210 20.21 20.27 12.50
CA ASN A 210 20.75 18.97 12.92
C ASN A 210 19.70 17.86 12.92
N GLU A 211 18.78 17.91 11.96
CA GLU A 211 17.69 16.94 11.83
C GLU A 211 17.69 16.35 10.42
N ILE A 212 17.39 15.06 10.32
CA ILE A 212 16.86 14.42 9.11
C ILE A 212 15.42 14.05 9.43
N ILE A 213 14.47 14.48 8.60
CA ILE A 213 13.07 14.09 8.77
C ILE A 213 12.88 12.73 8.12
N GLY A 214 12.61 11.72 8.94
CA GLY A 214 12.28 10.37 8.48
C GLY A 214 10.81 10.22 8.12
N ILE A 215 10.43 8.98 7.84
CA ILE A 215 9.04 8.55 7.67
C ILE A 215 8.59 7.75 8.91
N GLU A 216 7.70 6.76 8.74
CA GLU A 216 7.13 5.99 9.84
C GLU A 216 8.21 5.32 10.70
N PRO A 217 8.05 5.36 12.05
CA PRO A 217 8.88 4.57 12.93
C PRO A 217 8.79 3.09 12.55
N GLY A 218 9.94 2.42 12.43
CA GLY A 218 9.97 1.01 12.06
C GLY A 218 9.87 0.74 10.56
N SER A 219 9.88 1.75 9.69
CA SER A 219 10.16 1.56 8.27
C SER A 219 11.60 1.09 8.02
N GLY A 220 11.82 0.37 6.92
CA GLY A 220 13.16 -0.10 6.52
C GLY A 220 14.09 1.08 6.27
N LEU A 221 13.57 2.13 5.62
CA LEU A 221 14.28 3.38 5.38
C LEU A 221 14.73 4.08 6.66
N ASN A 222 13.85 4.30 7.65
CA ASN A 222 14.28 4.93 8.91
C ASN A 222 15.31 4.07 9.66
N ARG A 223 15.21 2.74 9.58
CA ARG A 223 16.22 1.85 10.18
C ARG A 223 17.56 2.00 9.46
N ALA A 224 17.60 1.92 8.13
CA ALA A 224 18.82 2.10 7.35
C ALA A 224 19.48 3.46 7.65
N VAL A 225 18.69 4.54 7.72
CA VAL A 225 19.21 5.86 8.08
C VAL A 225 19.82 5.84 9.48
N ARG A 226 19.09 5.33 10.48
CA ARG A 226 19.49 5.35 11.89
C ARG A 226 20.69 4.47 12.20
N ASP A 227 20.67 3.24 11.70
CA ASP A 227 21.57 2.17 12.14
C ASP A 227 22.79 2.04 11.21
N ASP A 228 22.69 2.46 9.95
CA ASP A 228 23.76 2.32 8.95
C ASP A 228 24.28 3.68 8.46
N VAL A 229 23.42 4.58 7.96
CA VAL A 229 23.84 5.84 7.33
C VAL A 229 24.45 6.81 8.34
N LEU A 230 23.75 7.13 9.44
CA LEU A 230 24.27 8.06 10.45
C LEU A 230 25.62 7.58 11.02
N PRO A 231 25.80 6.29 11.42
CA PRO A 231 27.07 5.81 11.92
C PRO A 231 28.17 5.73 10.85
N ALA A 232 27.85 5.35 9.60
CA ALA A 232 28.84 5.25 8.52
C ALA A 232 29.54 6.59 8.26
N TYR A 233 28.78 7.68 8.33
CA TYR A 233 29.27 9.02 8.05
C TYR A 233 29.66 9.84 9.29
N GLY A 234 29.54 9.27 10.49
CA GLY A 234 29.88 9.94 11.74
C GLY A 234 28.99 11.16 12.02
N LEU A 235 27.69 11.04 11.71
CA LEU A 235 26.69 12.08 11.87
C LEU A 235 26.08 12.08 13.28
N ASP A 236 26.92 11.90 14.32
CA ASP A 236 26.51 11.72 15.71
C ASP A 236 25.70 12.91 16.29
N ASP A 237 25.85 14.09 15.69
CA ASP A 237 25.17 15.33 16.10
C ASP A 237 23.82 15.54 15.37
N ILE A 238 23.49 14.72 14.36
CA ILE A 238 22.23 14.77 13.62
C ILE A 238 21.24 13.76 14.19
N GLU A 239 20.01 14.20 14.45
CA GLU A 239 18.91 13.35 14.90
C GLU A 239 18.00 12.95 13.72
N LEU A 240 17.67 11.67 13.61
CA LEU A 240 16.57 11.22 12.77
C LEU A 240 15.25 11.46 13.50
N ILE A 241 14.42 12.34 12.95
CA ILE A 241 13.09 12.66 13.46
C ILE A 241 12.08 11.75 12.80
N ASP A 242 11.52 10.79 13.54
CA ASP A 242 10.44 9.96 13.03
C ASP A 242 9.18 10.81 12.76
N ALA A 243 8.53 10.56 11.63
CA ALA A 243 7.28 11.22 11.21
C ALA A 243 6.34 10.16 10.58
N SER A 244 5.26 10.56 9.92
CA SER A 244 4.69 9.74 8.85
C SER A 244 5.14 10.27 7.49
N THR A 245 4.99 9.50 6.43
CA THR A 245 5.29 9.93 5.06
C THR A 245 4.51 11.19 4.70
N PRO A 246 3.19 11.30 4.94
CA PRO A 246 2.47 12.55 4.73
C PRO A 246 3.02 13.72 5.56
N GLU A 247 3.40 13.49 6.82
CA GLU A 247 3.98 14.55 7.66
C GLU A 247 5.36 14.99 7.16
N MET A 248 6.18 14.04 6.70
CA MET A 248 7.49 14.33 6.11
C MET A 248 7.34 15.16 4.83
N LEU A 249 6.40 14.81 3.95
CA LEU A 249 6.11 15.55 2.72
C LEU A 249 5.57 16.96 3.01
N ASP A 250 4.66 17.11 3.99
CA ASP A 250 4.16 18.42 4.41
C ASP A 250 5.31 19.33 4.89
N ARG A 251 6.23 18.80 5.72
CA ARG A 251 7.39 19.55 6.21
C ARG A 251 8.37 19.91 5.08
N LEU A 252 8.57 19.00 4.13
CA LEU A 252 9.39 19.22 2.95
C LEU A 252 8.84 20.37 2.09
N GLU A 253 7.55 20.34 1.78
CA GLU A 253 6.88 21.41 1.03
C GLU A 253 6.98 22.75 1.78
N GLU A 254 6.66 22.78 3.08
CA GLU A 254 6.73 24.00 3.90
C GLU A 254 8.14 24.61 3.95
N ALA A 255 9.18 23.80 4.08
CA ALA A 255 10.57 24.26 4.12
C ALA A 255 11.02 24.83 2.76
N ILE A 256 10.69 24.15 1.66
CA ILE A 256 11.00 24.62 0.30
C ILE A 256 10.29 25.95 0.01
N ASP A 257 9.01 26.07 0.37
CA ASP A 257 8.25 27.31 0.21
C ASP A 257 8.80 28.47 1.04
N ALA A 258 9.35 28.17 2.22
CA ALA A 258 10.02 29.14 3.09
C ALA A 258 11.44 29.50 2.63
N GLY A 259 12.02 28.74 1.70
CA GLY A 259 13.44 28.85 1.31
C GLY A 259 14.38 28.45 2.44
N GLU A 260 13.96 27.48 3.26
CA GLU A 260 14.71 26.91 4.37
C GLU A 260 15.32 25.57 3.94
N ASN A 261 16.52 25.27 4.42
CA ASN A 261 17.16 24.01 4.12
C ASN A 261 16.48 22.88 4.92
N ILE A 262 16.23 21.75 4.27
CA ILE A 262 15.69 20.55 4.89
C ILE A 262 16.39 19.32 4.33
N ALA A 263 16.60 18.32 5.20
CA ALA A 263 17.06 16.99 4.83
C ALA A 263 15.99 15.98 5.23
N VAL A 264 15.60 15.11 4.29
CA VAL A 264 14.55 14.11 4.50
C VAL A 264 15.03 12.75 4.03
N ALA A 265 14.56 11.68 4.68
CA ALA A 265 14.68 10.34 4.14
C ALA A 265 13.65 10.16 3.02
N LEU A 266 14.10 9.70 1.85
CA LEU A 266 13.26 9.56 0.65
C LEU A 266 13.68 8.33 -0.17
N TRP A 267 12.97 8.04 -1.25
CA TRP A 267 13.21 6.91 -2.14
C TRP A 267 12.80 7.24 -3.57
N GLN A 268 13.17 6.40 -4.53
CA GLN A 268 12.63 6.43 -5.89
C GLN A 268 12.07 5.06 -6.29
N PRO A 269 11.00 5.00 -7.11
CA PRO A 269 10.22 6.14 -7.63
C PRO A 269 9.38 6.79 -6.53
N ASN A 270 9.10 8.10 -6.65
CA ASN A 270 8.22 8.83 -5.75
C ASN A 270 7.62 10.05 -6.48
N ALA A 271 6.31 10.30 -6.29
CA ALA A 271 5.60 11.39 -6.98
C ALA A 271 6.16 12.79 -6.67
N VAL A 272 6.76 12.98 -5.49
CA VAL A 272 7.23 14.29 -5.01
C VAL A 272 8.29 14.93 -5.93
N TYR A 273 9.07 14.13 -6.66
CA TYR A 273 10.10 14.64 -7.59
C TYR A 273 9.51 15.37 -8.81
N ALA A 274 8.21 15.17 -9.10
CA ALA A 274 7.54 15.91 -10.16
C ALA A 274 7.24 17.36 -9.76
N ASP A 275 6.97 17.59 -8.48
CA ASP A 275 6.45 18.86 -7.97
C ASP A 275 7.50 19.71 -7.24
N LEU A 276 8.46 19.07 -6.57
CA LEU A 276 9.43 19.75 -5.72
C LEU A 276 10.85 19.70 -6.32
N PRO A 277 11.60 20.83 -6.28
CA PRO A 277 12.98 20.86 -6.71
C PRO A 277 13.88 20.24 -5.63
N LEU A 278 14.17 18.95 -5.79
CA LEU A 278 14.96 18.16 -4.85
C LEU A 278 16.32 17.75 -5.42
N ARG A 279 17.25 17.43 -4.52
CA ARG A 279 18.52 16.76 -4.82
C ARG A 279 18.70 15.57 -3.88
N ASP A 280 18.95 14.42 -4.47
CA ASP A 280 19.47 13.26 -3.75
C ASP A 280 20.93 13.48 -3.40
N LEU A 281 21.29 13.23 -2.14
CA LEU A 281 22.68 13.30 -1.70
C LEU A 281 23.43 12.05 -2.15
N GLU A 282 24.62 12.24 -2.69
CA GLU A 282 25.53 11.13 -3.01
C GLU A 282 25.88 10.34 -1.75
N ASP A 283 25.74 9.02 -1.82
CA ASP A 283 26.12 8.02 -0.80
C ASP A 283 27.45 7.32 -1.20
N PRO A 284 28.63 7.96 -1.00
CA PRO A 284 29.91 7.45 -1.51
C PRO A 284 30.37 6.12 -0.90
N ASP A 285 29.93 5.81 0.31
CA ASP A 285 30.28 4.56 1.01
C ASP A 285 29.21 3.46 0.82
N GLY A 286 28.09 3.77 0.17
CA GLY A 286 26.98 2.82 -0.04
C GLY A 286 26.34 2.39 1.27
N ALA A 287 26.13 3.34 2.19
CA ALA A 287 25.62 3.08 3.52
C ALA A 287 24.17 2.59 3.53
N PHE A 288 23.36 2.90 2.51
CA PHE A 288 22.03 2.30 2.32
C PHE A 288 22.09 0.82 1.88
N GLY A 289 23.27 0.31 1.51
CA GLY A 289 23.44 -1.08 1.11
C GLY A 289 23.14 -1.33 -0.38
N GLU A 290 22.63 -2.53 -0.66
CA GLU A 290 22.18 -2.87 -2.02
C GLU A 290 20.91 -2.08 -2.35
N THR A 291 20.79 -1.62 -3.59
CA THR A 291 19.56 -0.98 -4.08
C THR A 291 18.38 -1.94 -3.93
N ASP A 292 17.28 -1.47 -3.37
CA ASP A 292 16.11 -2.32 -3.18
C ASP A 292 15.46 -2.68 -4.54
N SER A 293 14.75 -3.79 -4.55
CA SER A 293 13.68 -4.09 -5.50
C SER A 293 12.34 -4.12 -4.76
N ILE A 294 11.24 -3.87 -5.48
CA ILE A 294 9.89 -3.90 -4.90
C ILE A 294 9.18 -5.18 -5.33
N HIS A 295 8.74 -5.95 -4.35
CA HIS A 295 8.20 -7.29 -4.50
C HIS A 295 6.71 -7.37 -4.18
N VAL A 296 6.07 -8.38 -4.74
CA VAL A 296 4.74 -8.82 -4.33
C VAL A 296 4.88 -9.98 -3.35
N PHE A 297 4.23 -9.89 -2.20
CA PHE A 297 4.07 -10.97 -1.24
C PHE A 297 2.60 -11.41 -1.15
N SER A 298 2.38 -12.71 -0.98
CA SER A 298 1.07 -13.27 -0.65
C SER A 298 1.07 -13.97 0.71
N SER A 299 -0.11 -14.13 1.31
CA SER A 299 -0.30 -15.09 2.40
C SER A 299 -0.05 -16.53 1.90
N GLU A 300 0.23 -17.46 2.83
CA GLU A 300 0.56 -18.87 2.52
C GLU A 300 -0.54 -19.55 1.68
N ASP A 301 -1.79 -19.33 2.09
CA ASP A 301 -2.96 -20.01 1.56
C ASP A 301 -3.49 -19.39 0.25
N PHE A 302 -3.12 -18.14 -0.06
CA PHE A 302 -3.68 -17.38 -1.19
C PHE A 302 -3.53 -18.13 -2.53
N GLN A 303 -2.39 -18.77 -2.74
CA GLN A 303 -2.07 -19.46 -3.99
C GLN A 303 -2.90 -20.72 -4.21
N GLU A 304 -3.38 -21.35 -3.13
CA GLU A 304 -4.24 -22.53 -3.23
C GLU A 304 -5.64 -22.17 -3.72
N TYR A 305 -6.13 -20.99 -3.32
CA TYR A 305 -7.48 -20.54 -3.61
C TYR A 305 -7.56 -19.62 -4.84
N ASN A 306 -6.53 -18.82 -5.13
CA ASN A 306 -6.47 -17.88 -6.26
C ASN A 306 -5.25 -18.12 -7.18
N PRO A 307 -5.05 -19.34 -7.72
CA PRO A 307 -3.86 -19.64 -8.52
C PRO A 307 -3.77 -18.80 -9.80
N GLU A 308 -4.89 -18.39 -10.39
CA GLU A 308 -4.90 -17.50 -11.55
C GLU A 308 -4.31 -16.12 -11.23
N VAL A 309 -4.68 -15.56 -10.06
CA VAL A 309 -4.16 -14.26 -9.59
C VAL A 309 -2.69 -14.37 -9.22
N THR A 310 -2.31 -15.45 -8.52
CA THR A 310 -0.89 -15.71 -8.20
C THR A 310 -0.03 -15.75 -9.45
N ASN A 311 -0.40 -16.53 -10.47
CA ASN A 311 0.38 -16.61 -11.70
C ASN A 311 0.49 -15.25 -12.42
N ALA A 312 -0.55 -14.43 -12.37
CA ALA A 312 -0.55 -13.10 -12.97
C ALA A 312 0.43 -12.16 -12.24
N LEU A 313 0.47 -12.23 -10.91
CA LEU A 313 1.38 -11.44 -10.07
C LEU A 313 2.83 -11.94 -10.14
N GLU A 314 3.08 -13.24 -10.32
CA GLU A 314 4.43 -13.77 -10.55
C GLU A 314 5.04 -13.28 -11.88
N ASP A 315 4.20 -13.04 -12.90
CA ASP A 315 4.60 -12.48 -14.20
C ASP A 315 4.62 -10.93 -14.20
N PHE A 316 4.14 -10.28 -13.12
CA PHE A 316 4.00 -8.84 -13.04
C PHE A 316 5.35 -8.15 -13.00
N THR A 317 5.56 -7.23 -13.94
CA THR A 317 6.72 -6.35 -13.96
C THR A 317 6.30 -4.98 -14.47
N MET A 318 6.94 -3.93 -13.97
CA MET A 318 6.75 -2.56 -14.40
C MET A 318 8.09 -1.84 -14.48
N SER A 319 8.30 -1.07 -15.55
CA SER A 319 9.49 -0.23 -15.67
C SER A 319 9.34 1.07 -14.89
N LEU A 320 10.46 1.71 -14.55
CA LEU A 320 10.48 3.06 -13.94
C LEU A 320 9.66 4.07 -14.75
N GLU A 321 9.76 4.05 -16.08
CA GLU A 321 8.97 4.94 -16.95
C GLU A 321 7.46 4.72 -16.78
N GLN A 322 7.03 3.47 -16.62
CA GLN A 322 5.62 3.15 -16.44
C GLN A 322 5.10 3.61 -15.08
N ILE A 323 5.81 3.31 -13.98
CA ILE A 323 5.41 3.78 -12.64
C ILE A 323 5.43 5.30 -12.53
N ASP A 324 6.45 5.98 -13.06
CA ASP A 324 6.50 7.44 -13.06
C ASP A 324 5.33 8.05 -13.85
N SER A 325 4.98 7.44 -15.00
CA SER A 325 3.84 7.90 -15.79
C SER A 325 2.49 7.64 -15.12
N LEU A 326 2.36 6.54 -14.36
CA LEU A 326 1.17 6.22 -13.58
C LEU A 326 1.00 7.21 -12.42
N LEU A 327 2.07 7.45 -11.66
CA LEU A 327 2.11 8.45 -10.59
C LEU A 327 1.73 9.84 -11.13
N SER A 328 2.30 10.23 -12.28
CA SER A 328 1.97 11.50 -12.94
C SER A 328 0.47 11.61 -13.30
N SER A 329 -0.13 10.51 -13.79
CA SER A 329 -1.56 10.47 -14.12
C SER A 329 -2.44 10.64 -12.88
N ILE A 330 -2.05 10.03 -11.76
CA ILE A 330 -2.73 10.16 -10.46
C ILE A 330 -2.66 11.59 -9.95
N GLU A 331 -1.49 12.21 -9.98
CA GLU A 331 -1.30 13.61 -9.57
C GLU A 331 -2.13 14.58 -10.43
N ASP A 332 -2.12 14.40 -11.75
CA ASP A 332 -2.92 15.21 -12.68
C ASP A 332 -4.43 15.09 -12.41
N ALA A 333 -4.90 13.89 -12.06
CA ALA A 333 -6.29 13.61 -11.75
C ALA A 333 -6.72 14.11 -10.36
N ARG A 334 -5.78 14.17 -9.40
CA ARG A 334 -6.03 14.45 -7.97
C ARG A 334 -7.03 13.49 -7.31
N ASP A 335 -7.13 12.29 -7.87
CA ASP A 335 -7.98 11.19 -7.44
C ASP A 335 -7.31 9.89 -7.93
N PRO A 336 -6.81 9.04 -7.03
CA PRO A 336 -6.06 7.83 -7.41
C PRO A 336 -6.83 6.92 -8.37
N ALA A 337 -8.09 6.62 -8.06
CA ALA A 337 -8.91 5.75 -8.91
C ALA A 337 -9.11 6.34 -10.31
N ALA A 338 -9.42 7.63 -10.43
CA ALA A 338 -9.58 8.28 -11.73
C ALA A 338 -8.26 8.39 -12.50
N GLY A 339 -7.13 8.60 -11.81
CA GLY A 339 -5.80 8.66 -12.42
C GLY A 339 -5.33 7.30 -12.95
N VAL A 340 -5.57 6.24 -12.16
CA VAL A 340 -5.34 4.85 -12.57
C VAL A 340 -6.23 4.49 -13.76
N GLU A 341 -7.53 4.82 -13.73
CA GLU A 341 -8.45 4.58 -14.84
C GLU A 341 -7.96 5.27 -16.12
N ALA A 342 -7.62 6.55 -16.06
CA ALA A 342 -7.10 7.31 -17.19
C ALA A 342 -5.79 6.73 -17.74
N TRP A 343 -4.85 6.38 -16.85
CA TRP A 343 -3.59 5.76 -17.25
C TRP A 343 -3.80 4.40 -17.90
N SER A 344 -4.74 3.61 -17.37
CA SER A 344 -5.06 2.27 -17.86
C SER A 344 -5.69 2.31 -19.25
N GLU A 345 -6.55 3.31 -19.53
CA GLU A 345 -7.10 3.54 -20.87
C GLU A 345 -5.99 3.87 -21.90
N GLU A 346 -4.98 4.64 -21.50
CA GLU A 346 -3.85 5.01 -22.36
C GLU A 346 -2.83 3.85 -22.53
N ASN A 347 -2.78 2.93 -21.58
CA ASN A 347 -1.86 1.79 -21.51
C ASN A 347 -2.59 0.44 -21.62
N ALA A 348 -3.76 0.39 -22.28
CA ALA A 348 -4.63 -0.78 -22.32
C ALA A 348 -3.92 -2.08 -22.76
N ASP A 349 -3.03 -2.01 -23.76
CA ASP A 349 -2.27 -3.20 -24.22
C ASP A 349 -1.38 -3.80 -23.10
N TYR A 350 -0.87 -2.97 -22.18
CA TYR A 350 -0.10 -3.42 -21.02
C TYR A 350 -1.03 -3.96 -19.93
N VAL A 351 -2.09 -3.22 -19.58
CA VAL A 351 -3.05 -3.59 -18.52
C VAL A 351 -3.79 -4.88 -18.87
N ASP A 352 -4.32 -5.01 -20.08
CA ASP A 352 -4.95 -6.24 -20.58
C ASP A 352 -3.98 -7.44 -20.52
N GLY A 353 -2.68 -7.16 -20.66
CA GLY A 353 -1.61 -8.16 -20.60
C GLY A 353 -1.26 -8.63 -19.19
N LEU A 354 -1.62 -7.87 -18.14
CA LEU A 354 -1.34 -8.23 -16.74
C LEU A 354 -2.15 -9.45 -16.30
N PHE A 355 -3.41 -9.55 -16.75
CA PHE A 355 -4.31 -10.62 -16.37
C PHE A 355 -4.87 -11.34 -17.59
N THR A 356 -4.00 -12.10 -18.26
CA THR A 356 -4.41 -12.95 -19.39
C THR A 356 -4.32 -14.43 -18.99
N GLU A 357 -5.42 -15.18 -19.07
CA GLU A 357 -5.40 -16.64 -18.94
C GLU A 357 -4.41 -17.24 -19.97
N ARG A 358 -3.31 -17.84 -19.50
CA ARG A 358 -2.31 -18.51 -20.36
C ARG A 358 -2.48 -20.03 -20.43
#